data_AF-A0A964V115-F1
#
_entry.id   AF-A0A964V115-F1
#
_cell.length_a   1.000
_cell.length_b   1.000
_cell.length_c   1.000
_cell.angle_alpha   90.00
_cell.angle_beta   90.00
_cell.angle_gamma   90.00
#
_symmetry.space_group_name_H-M   'P 1'
#
loop_
_entity.id
_entity.type
_entity.pdbx_description
1 polymer ?
#
loop_
_entity_poly.entity_id
_entity_poly.type
_entity_poly.pdbx_seq_one_letter_code
_entity_poly.pdbx_strand_id
1 'polypeptide(L)'
;MYNATDQDFATNYFHWFFLIQPKFIPENFIAKDPKAWLNYCLKKWSGGFNFKGIEKYYLKYFKNYKRIHSSCEDYRAGATIDLIHDKKDLNKKLNIPLQVLWGKNGRVGKKFKPLKVWQNYTTKKVEGKGFNCKHFVAEEAPQQTLKELVKFFSKYSDFNY
;
A
#
# COMPACT_ATOMS: atom_id res chain seq x y z
N MET A 1 8.37 -5.15 -10.40
CA MET A 1 6.89 -5.17 -10.50
C MET A 1 6.45 -5.03 -11.95
N TYR A 2 6.71 -3.90 -12.61
CA TYR A 2 6.36 -3.68 -14.03
C TYR A 2 7.00 -4.70 -15.00
N ASN A 3 8.27 -5.07 -14.80
CA ASN A 3 8.97 -6.05 -15.66
C ASN A 3 8.47 -7.50 -15.54
N ALA A 4 7.69 -7.83 -14.51
CA ALA A 4 7.20 -9.18 -14.24
C ALA A 4 5.66 -9.23 -14.31
N THR A 5 5.07 -8.37 -15.14
CA THR A 5 3.61 -8.23 -15.26
C THR A 5 3.02 -9.42 -16.04
N ASP A 6 1.95 -10.00 -15.50
CA ASP A 6 1.06 -10.94 -16.18
C ASP A 6 -0.38 -10.39 -16.23
N GLN A 7 -1.28 -11.09 -16.94
CA GLN A 7 -2.67 -10.69 -17.05
C GLN A 7 -3.33 -10.53 -15.66
N ASP A 8 -3.15 -11.51 -14.77
CA ASP A 8 -3.77 -11.47 -13.45
C ASP A 8 -3.27 -10.28 -12.62
N PHE A 9 -1.96 -9.96 -12.69
CA PHE A 9 -1.37 -8.80 -12.05
C PHE A 9 -1.93 -7.50 -12.63
N ALA A 10 -1.95 -7.33 -13.94
CA ALA A 10 -2.46 -6.14 -14.60
C ALA A 10 -3.96 -5.91 -14.33
N THR A 11 -4.79 -6.96 -14.36
CA THR A 11 -6.23 -6.86 -14.04
C THR A 11 -6.46 -6.44 -12.58
N ASN A 12 -5.68 -7.00 -11.67
CA ASN A 12 -5.82 -6.73 -10.26
C ASN A 12 -5.25 -5.35 -9.90
N TYR A 13 -4.02 -5.06 -10.28
CA TYR A 13 -3.30 -3.82 -10.02
C TYR A 13 -3.45 -2.79 -11.15
N PHE A 14 -4.53 -2.82 -11.92
CA PHE A 14 -4.75 -1.94 -13.08
C PHE A 14 -4.52 -0.44 -12.79
N HIS A 15 -4.81 0.02 -11.58
CA HIS A 15 -4.56 1.38 -11.13
C HIS A 15 -3.08 1.79 -11.22
N TRP A 16 -2.13 0.85 -11.07
CA TRP A 16 -0.68 1.09 -11.30
C TRP A 16 -0.35 1.41 -12.76
N PHE A 17 -1.22 1.05 -13.71
CA PHE A 17 -1.05 1.34 -15.14
C PHE A 17 -1.94 2.48 -15.63
N PHE A 18 -3.12 2.64 -15.02
CA PHE A 18 -4.06 3.72 -15.33
C PHE A 18 -3.58 5.07 -14.76
N LEU A 19 -3.13 5.11 -13.50
CA LEU A 19 -2.76 6.38 -12.85
C LEU A 19 -1.47 6.99 -13.40
N ILE A 20 -0.67 6.20 -14.13
CA ILE A 20 0.59 6.65 -14.73
C ILE A 20 0.43 7.19 -16.16
N GLN A 21 -0.77 7.10 -16.74
CA GLN A 21 -1.03 7.68 -18.06
C GLN A 21 -0.75 9.19 -18.06
N PRO A 22 -0.42 9.81 -19.22
CA PRO A 22 -0.05 11.21 -19.29
C PRO A 22 -1.06 12.13 -18.62
N LYS A 23 -0.53 13.14 -17.92
CA LYS A 23 -1.30 14.24 -17.36
C LYS A 23 -2.10 14.93 -18.48
N PHE A 24 -3.41 15.19 -18.37
CA PHE A 24 -4.31 15.03 -17.23
C PHE A 24 -5.34 13.89 -17.40
N ILE A 25 -5.01 12.81 -18.12
CA ILE A 25 -5.98 11.75 -18.44
C ILE A 25 -6.59 11.12 -17.18
N PRO A 26 -5.82 10.49 -16.26
CA PRO A 26 -6.42 9.85 -15.10
C PRO A 26 -7.10 10.87 -14.17
N GLU A 27 -6.52 12.07 -14.03
CA GLU A 27 -7.10 13.15 -13.23
C GLU A 27 -8.51 13.52 -13.70
N ASN A 28 -8.68 13.74 -15.01
CA ASN A 28 -9.97 14.12 -15.58
C ASN A 28 -11.02 13.01 -15.43
N PHE A 29 -10.63 11.74 -15.56
CA PHE A 29 -11.54 10.61 -15.37
C PHE A 29 -12.00 10.49 -13.92
N ILE A 30 -11.07 10.61 -12.96
CA ILE A 30 -11.38 10.53 -11.53
C ILE A 30 -12.21 11.74 -11.09
N ALA A 31 -11.89 12.95 -11.58
CA ALA A 31 -12.57 14.18 -11.17
C ALA A 31 -14.04 14.24 -11.60
N LYS A 32 -14.46 13.47 -12.63
CA LYS A 32 -15.87 13.36 -13.03
C LYS A 32 -16.75 12.74 -11.93
N ASP A 33 -16.24 11.71 -11.26
CA ASP A 33 -16.91 11.10 -10.10
C ASP A 33 -15.87 10.54 -9.10
N PRO A 34 -15.30 11.40 -8.23
CA PRO A 34 -14.30 10.96 -7.26
C PRO A 34 -14.88 10.01 -6.21
N LYS A 35 -16.20 10.04 -6.00
CA LYS A 35 -16.88 9.14 -5.06
C LYS A 35 -16.94 7.73 -5.64
N ALA A 36 -17.30 7.59 -6.91
CA ALA A 36 -17.30 6.28 -7.58
C ALA A 36 -15.89 5.67 -7.60
N TRP A 37 -14.87 6.46 -7.94
CA TRP A 37 -13.47 6.00 -7.91
C TRP A 37 -13.05 5.52 -6.51
N LEU A 38 -13.28 6.35 -5.49
CA LEU A 38 -12.91 6.02 -4.10
C LEU A 38 -13.64 4.76 -3.62
N ASN A 39 -14.96 4.68 -3.82
CA ASN A 39 -15.77 3.53 -3.40
C ASN A 39 -15.31 2.24 -4.09
N TYR A 40 -14.97 2.32 -5.39
CA TYR A 40 -14.44 1.19 -6.13
C TYR A 40 -13.12 0.71 -5.52
N CYS A 41 -12.16 1.60 -5.26
CA CYS A 41 -10.87 1.27 -4.67
C CYS A 41 -11.02 0.64 -3.28
N LEU A 42 -11.78 1.28 -2.38
CA LEU A 42 -12.04 0.77 -1.03
C LEU A 42 -12.67 -0.62 -1.07
N LYS A 43 -13.73 -0.81 -1.87
CA LYS A 43 -14.41 -2.11 -2.00
C LYS A 43 -13.48 -3.17 -2.59
N LYS A 44 -12.72 -2.85 -3.64
CA LYS A 44 -11.80 -3.79 -4.32
C LYS A 44 -10.70 -4.26 -3.39
N TRP A 45 -10.11 -3.37 -2.59
CA TRP A 45 -8.95 -3.68 -1.75
C TRP A 45 -9.31 -4.26 -0.39
N SER A 46 -10.46 -3.87 0.18
CA SER A 46 -10.95 -4.41 1.46
C SER A 46 -11.80 -5.67 1.30
N GLY A 47 -12.34 -5.91 0.10
CA GLY A 47 -13.30 -6.99 -0.11
C GLY A 47 -14.71 -6.68 0.41
N GLY A 48 -15.08 -5.41 0.52
CA GLY A 48 -16.39 -5.00 1.02
C GLY A 48 -16.44 -4.80 2.54
N PHE A 49 -15.30 -4.58 3.18
CA PHE A 49 -15.26 -4.15 4.59
C PHE A 49 -16.10 -2.88 4.78
N ASN A 50 -16.81 -2.81 5.91
CA ASN A 50 -17.61 -1.65 6.30
C ASN A 50 -16.76 -0.71 7.15
N PHE A 51 -16.37 0.46 6.62
CA PHE A 51 -15.57 1.44 7.35
C PHE A 51 -16.41 2.36 8.24
N LYS A 52 -17.67 2.01 8.50
CA LYS A 52 -18.55 2.68 9.47
C LYS A 52 -18.70 4.18 9.21
N GLY A 53 -18.68 4.60 7.95
CA GLY A 53 -18.89 5.98 7.54
C GLY A 53 -17.63 6.86 7.58
N ILE A 54 -16.46 6.31 7.87
CA ILE A 54 -15.18 7.05 7.78
C ILE A 54 -14.88 7.45 6.32
N GLU A 55 -15.41 6.73 5.33
CA GLU A 55 -15.23 6.99 3.90
C GLU A 55 -15.62 8.42 3.50
N LYS A 56 -16.54 9.06 4.24
CA LYS A 56 -16.93 10.46 4.02
C LYS A 56 -15.76 11.43 4.19
N TYR A 57 -14.84 11.14 5.11
CA TYR A 57 -13.65 11.96 5.34
C TYR A 57 -12.60 11.71 4.26
N TYR A 58 -12.42 10.47 3.82
CA TYR A 58 -11.58 10.16 2.66
C TYR A 58 -12.07 10.91 1.43
N LEU A 59 -13.38 10.88 1.14
CA LEU A 59 -13.97 11.60 0.02
C LEU A 59 -13.84 13.12 0.17
N LYS A 60 -14.13 13.67 1.36
CA LYS A 60 -14.03 15.11 1.65
C LYS A 60 -12.69 15.67 1.20
N TYR A 61 -11.64 14.91 1.48
CA TYR A 61 -10.27 15.27 1.16
C TYR A 61 -9.88 14.89 -0.27
N PHE A 62 -10.09 13.64 -0.68
CA PHE A 62 -9.65 13.14 -1.98
C PHE A 62 -10.29 13.87 -3.17
N LYS A 63 -11.54 14.35 -3.06
CA LYS A 63 -12.25 15.01 -4.18
C LYS A 63 -11.61 16.31 -4.67
N ASN A 64 -10.64 16.88 -3.95
CA ASN A 64 -9.92 18.07 -4.41
C ASN A 64 -9.02 17.72 -5.61
N TYR A 65 -9.18 18.43 -6.73
CA TYR A 65 -8.43 18.15 -7.95
C TYR A 65 -6.90 18.16 -7.75
N LYS A 66 -6.36 19.05 -6.92
CA LYS A 66 -4.93 19.07 -6.60
C LYS A 66 -4.49 17.78 -5.92
N ARG A 67 -5.33 17.21 -5.04
CA ARG A 67 -5.03 15.93 -4.36
C ARG A 67 -5.16 14.73 -5.31
N ILE A 68 -6.14 14.76 -6.23
CA ILE A 68 -6.21 13.77 -7.32
C ILE A 68 -4.94 13.83 -8.17
N HIS A 69 -4.52 15.02 -8.59
CA HIS A 69 -3.30 15.23 -9.35
C HIS A 69 -2.07 14.74 -8.58
N SER A 70 -1.88 15.15 -7.32
CA SER A 70 -0.77 14.67 -6.48
C SER A 70 -0.78 13.15 -6.31
N SER A 71 -1.96 12.53 -6.19
CA SER A 71 -2.07 11.08 -6.14
C SER A 71 -1.65 10.44 -7.47
N CYS A 72 -1.97 11.03 -8.62
CA CYS A 72 -1.50 10.51 -9.90
C CYS A 72 0.02 10.68 -10.06
N GLU A 73 0.57 11.82 -9.64
CA GLU A 73 2.01 12.06 -9.64
C GLU A 73 2.79 11.07 -8.77
N ASP A 74 2.23 10.65 -7.62
CA ASP A 74 2.80 9.59 -6.78
C ASP A 74 2.94 8.27 -7.57
N TYR A 75 1.90 7.83 -8.27
CA TYR A 75 1.99 6.64 -9.13
C TYR A 75 2.97 6.83 -10.30
N ARG A 76 3.02 8.02 -10.91
CA ARG A 76 3.98 8.32 -12.00
C ARG A 76 5.42 8.25 -11.48
N ALA A 77 5.69 8.78 -10.29
CA ALA A 77 7.00 8.68 -9.63
C ALA A 77 7.37 7.21 -9.36
N GLY A 78 6.42 6.42 -8.83
CA GLY A 78 6.57 4.99 -8.58
C GLY A 78 6.83 4.14 -9.84
N ALA A 79 6.44 4.63 -11.01
CA ALA A 79 6.73 4.01 -12.31
C ALA A 79 7.98 4.56 -13.01
N THR A 80 8.61 5.61 -12.47
CA THR A 80 9.72 6.31 -13.12
C THR A 80 10.87 6.56 -12.15
N ILE A 81 10.92 7.74 -11.52
CA ILE A 81 12.07 8.20 -10.74
C ILE A 81 12.36 7.31 -9.53
N ASP A 82 11.34 6.73 -8.89
CA ASP A 82 11.53 5.84 -7.74
C ASP A 82 12.28 4.57 -8.16
N LEU A 83 12.01 4.03 -9.36
CA LEU A 83 12.75 2.88 -9.89
C LEU A 83 14.21 3.21 -10.21
N ILE A 84 14.51 4.47 -10.55
CA ILE A 84 15.89 4.94 -10.76
C ILE A 84 16.61 5.02 -9.42
N HIS A 85 15.94 5.58 -8.40
CA HIS A 85 16.48 5.66 -7.04
C HIS A 85 16.73 4.26 -6.46
N ASP A 86 15.73 3.37 -6.52
CA ASP A 86 15.85 1.99 -6.03
C ASP A 86 16.99 1.22 -6.71
N LYS A 87 17.22 1.43 -8.01
CA LYS A 87 18.34 0.79 -8.73
C LYS A 87 19.69 1.35 -8.30
N LYS A 88 19.76 2.66 -8.01
CA LYS A 88 21.00 3.34 -7.64
C LYS A 88 21.56 2.84 -6.31
N ASP A 89 20.70 2.44 -5.38
CA ASP A 89 21.11 1.96 -4.07
C ASP A 89 20.57 0.57 -3.71
N LEU A 90 20.23 -0.24 -4.71
CA LEU A 90 19.73 -1.61 -4.53
C LEU A 90 20.61 -2.49 -3.62
N ASN A 91 21.93 -2.25 -3.63
CA ASN A 91 22.90 -2.97 -2.82
C ASN A 91 23.05 -2.41 -1.39
N LYS A 92 22.46 -1.24 -1.08
CA LYS A 92 22.45 -0.65 0.26
C LYS A 92 21.27 -1.20 1.04
N LYS A 93 21.57 -2.08 1.98
CA LYS A 93 20.55 -2.70 2.85
C LYS A 93 20.30 -1.85 4.09
N LEU A 94 19.04 -1.84 4.52
CA LEU A 94 18.64 -1.31 5.82
C LEU A 94 19.37 -2.08 6.93
N ASN A 95 19.84 -1.38 7.95
CA ASN A 95 20.50 -1.97 9.13
C ASN A 95 19.73 -1.65 10.43
N ILE A 96 18.41 -1.56 10.32
CA ILE A 96 17.48 -1.28 11.42
C ILE A 96 16.51 -2.44 11.62
N PRO A 97 15.96 -2.64 12.83
CA PRO A 97 14.85 -3.57 13.04
C PRO A 97 13.71 -3.30 12.06
N LEU A 98 13.13 -4.35 11.46
CA LEU A 98 12.09 -4.23 10.45
C LEU A 98 10.92 -5.16 10.75
N GLN A 99 9.72 -4.60 10.85
CA GLN A 99 8.46 -5.33 10.94
C GLN A 99 7.64 -5.17 9.66
N VAL A 100 7.04 -6.28 9.20
CA VAL A 100 6.12 -6.28 8.05
C VAL A 100 4.77 -6.87 8.46
N LEU A 101 3.71 -6.06 8.46
CA LEU A 101 2.34 -6.51 8.71
C LEU A 101 1.53 -6.44 7.42
N TRP A 102 0.74 -7.48 7.12
CA TRP A 102 -0.07 -7.53 5.89
C TRP A 102 -1.37 -8.29 6.12
N GLY A 103 -2.37 -8.09 5.25
CA GLY A 103 -3.53 -8.98 5.24
C GLY A 103 -3.29 -10.22 4.40
N LYS A 104 -3.44 -11.39 5.02
CA LYS A 104 -3.21 -12.70 4.38
C LYS A 104 -4.21 -12.98 3.25
N ASN A 105 -5.41 -12.40 3.33
CA ASN A 105 -6.46 -12.58 2.33
C ASN A 105 -6.37 -11.52 1.21
N GLY A 106 -5.53 -10.52 1.39
CA GLY A 106 -5.20 -9.51 0.38
C GLY A 106 -4.26 -10.06 -0.70
N ARG A 107 -4.10 -9.29 -1.78
CA ARG A 107 -3.28 -9.71 -2.92
C ARG A 107 -1.82 -9.93 -2.56
N VAL A 108 -1.26 -9.05 -1.72
CA VAL A 108 0.13 -9.17 -1.25
C VAL A 108 0.34 -10.50 -0.53
N GLY A 109 -0.57 -10.87 0.38
CA GLY A 109 -0.51 -12.14 1.11
C GLY A 109 -0.73 -13.39 0.25
N LYS A 110 -1.48 -13.27 -0.84
CA LYS A 110 -1.76 -14.38 -1.78
C LYS A 110 -0.67 -14.59 -2.82
N LYS A 111 -0.09 -13.52 -3.37
CA LYS A 111 0.87 -13.58 -4.48
C LYS A 111 2.33 -13.62 -4.05
N PHE A 112 2.65 -13.06 -2.88
CA PHE A 112 4.03 -12.88 -2.45
C PHE A 112 4.27 -13.56 -1.10
N LYS A 113 5.55 -13.66 -0.74
CA LYS A 113 6.01 -14.03 0.59
C LYS A 113 6.63 -12.79 1.23
N PRO A 114 5.84 -11.90 1.89
CA PRO A 114 6.30 -10.55 2.25
C PRO A 114 7.60 -10.54 3.08
N LEU A 115 7.71 -11.44 4.06
CA LEU A 115 8.94 -11.57 4.86
C LEU A 115 10.16 -11.91 4.00
N LYS A 116 10.02 -12.83 3.03
CA LYS A 116 11.11 -13.20 2.11
C LYS A 116 11.48 -12.05 1.18
N VAL A 117 10.50 -11.28 0.71
CA VAL A 117 10.75 -10.10 -0.14
C VAL A 117 11.53 -9.05 0.65
N TRP A 118 11.07 -8.68 1.84
CA TRP A 118 11.71 -7.66 2.66
C TRP A 118 13.07 -8.08 3.21
N GLN A 119 13.30 -9.38 3.42
CA GLN A 119 14.60 -9.88 3.88
C GLN A 119 15.73 -9.58 2.88
N ASN A 120 15.41 -9.38 1.60
CA ASN A 120 16.41 -8.99 0.60
C ASN A 120 16.95 -7.56 0.82
N TYR A 121 16.19 -6.69 1.49
CA TYR A 121 16.47 -5.26 1.63
C TYR A 121 17.04 -4.87 3.00
N THR A 122 17.25 -5.83 3.92
CA THR A 122 17.79 -5.55 5.25
C THR A 122 18.85 -6.57 5.67
N THR A 123 19.79 -6.13 6.49
CA THR A 123 20.77 -7.00 7.17
C THR A 123 20.20 -7.57 8.47
N LYS A 124 19.15 -6.97 9.03
CA LYS A 124 18.46 -7.46 10.22
C LYS A 124 17.45 -8.54 9.85
N LYS A 125 17.12 -9.40 10.81
CA LYS A 125 16.04 -10.38 10.64
C LYS A 125 14.71 -9.65 10.48
N VAL A 126 13.97 -9.96 9.42
CA VAL A 126 12.60 -9.44 9.24
C VAL A 126 11.65 -10.24 10.10
N GLU A 127 10.89 -9.54 10.92
CA GLU A 127 9.75 -10.10 11.65
C GLU A 127 8.43 -9.51 11.13
N GLY A 128 7.32 -10.16 11.45
CA GLY A 128 6.04 -9.73 10.90
C GLY A 128 4.99 -10.82 10.86
N LYS A 129 3.79 -10.45 10.43
CA LYS A 129 2.62 -11.33 10.49
C LYS A 129 1.55 -10.95 9.48
N GLY A 130 0.93 -11.99 8.92
CA GLY A 130 -0.28 -11.88 8.12
C GLY A 130 -1.53 -11.97 8.99
N PHE A 131 -2.45 -11.01 8.89
CA PHE A 131 -3.74 -11.03 9.59
C PHE A 131 -4.86 -11.56 8.71
N ASN A 132 -5.97 -12.03 9.31
CA ASN A 132 -7.14 -12.52 8.60
C ASN A 132 -8.00 -11.38 8.02
N CYS A 133 -7.38 -10.51 7.22
CA CYS A 133 -7.98 -9.36 6.57
C CYS A 133 -7.34 -9.14 5.19
N LYS A 134 -7.73 -8.07 4.48
CA LYS A 134 -7.17 -7.68 3.20
C LYS A 134 -6.22 -6.48 3.32
N HIS A 135 -6.43 -5.39 2.60
CA HIS A 135 -5.40 -4.37 2.43
C HIS A 135 -5.25 -3.45 3.63
N PHE A 136 -6.35 -3.10 4.29
CA PHE A 136 -6.40 -2.02 5.29
C PHE A 136 -6.21 -2.58 6.69
N VAL A 137 -5.04 -3.15 7.00
CA VAL A 137 -4.79 -3.88 8.27
C VAL A 137 -5.09 -3.06 9.53
N ALA A 138 -4.86 -1.75 9.49
CA ALA A 138 -5.15 -0.84 10.59
C ALA A 138 -6.65 -0.66 10.84
N GLU A 139 -7.50 -0.85 9.82
CA GLU A 139 -8.96 -0.68 9.92
C GLU A 139 -9.67 -2.03 10.04
N GLU A 140 -9.21 -3.03 9.29
CA GLU A 140 -9.79 -4.38 9.26
C GLU A 140 -9.34 -5.26 10.44
N ALA A 141 -8.15 -5.03 11.00
CA ALA A 141 -7.61 -5.77 12.13
C ALA A 141 -6.89 -4.84 13.15
N PRO A 142 -7.56 -3.79 13.65
CA PRO A 142 -6.92 -2.73 14.45
C PRO A 142 -6.24 -3.26 15.72
N GLN A 143 -6.91 -4.15 16.46
CA GLN A 143 -6.39 -4.70 17.71
C GLN A 143 -5.15 -5.59 17.49
N GLN A 144 -5.14 -6.37 16.40
CA GLN A 144 -3.99 -7.19 16.05
C GLN A 144 -2.82 -6.33 15.57
N THR A 145 -3.11 -5.30 14.76
CA THR A 145 -2.11 -4.33 14.29
C THR A 145 -1.47 -3.62 15.48
N LEU A 146 -2.27 -3.06 16.40
CA LEU A 146 -1.78 -2.39 17.60
C LEU A 146 -0.91 -3.32 18.46
N LYS A 147 -1.39 -4.54 18.74
CA LYS A 147 -0.65 -5.52 19.55
C LYS A 147 0.74 -5.84 18.98
N GLU A 148 0.83 -6.09 17.66
CA GLU A 148 2.11 -6.42 17.03
C GLU A 148 3.04 -5.20 16.93
N LEU A 149 2.50 -3.99 16.74
CA LEU A 149 3.28 -2.74 16.77
C LEU A 149 3.86 -2.48 18.17
N VAL A 150 3.02 -2.54 19.22
CA VAL A 150 3.48 -2.34 20.61
C VAL A 150 4.55 -3.37 20.97
N LYS A 151 4.32 -4.65 20.66
CA LYS A 151 5.32 -5.71 20.89
C LYS A 151 6.64 -5.43 20.17
N PHE A 152 6.59 -4.95 18.93
CA PHE A 152 7.79 -4.63 18.16
C PHE A 152 8.54 -3.46 18.77
N PHE A 153 7.85 -2.35 19.07
CA PHE A 153 8.49 -1.18 19.63
C PHE A 153 9.07 -1.45 21.02
N SER A 154 8.32 -2.07 21.95
CA SER A 154 8.84 -2.42 23.28
C SER A 154 10.05 -3.36 23.28
N LYS A 155 10.28 -4.11 22.19
CA LYS A 155 11.46 -4.96 22.03
C LYS A 155 12.70 -4.16 21.62
N TYR A 156 12.52 -3.06 20.89
CA TYR A 156 13.59 -2.28 20.26
C TYR A 156 13.71 -0.85 20.81
N SER A 157 12.92 -0.52 21.83
CA SER A 157 13.01 0.73 22.56
C SER A 157 13.15 0.46 24.05
N ASP A 158 13.79 1.39 24.75
CA ASP A 158 13.78 1.45 26.22
C ASP A 158 12.45 2.02 26.76
N PHE A 159 11.39 2.06 25.94
CA PHE A 159 10.08 2.56 26.37
C PHE A 159 9.34 1.49 27.18
N ASN A 160 9.50 1.56 28.50
CA ASN A 160 8.61 0.91 29.47
C ASN A 160 7.28 1.67 29.49
N TYR A 161 6.20 1.02 29.05
CA TYR A 161 4.82 1.46 29.28
C TYR A 161 4.27 0.83 30.56
#